data_AF-A0A1B8R5K7-F1
#
_entry.id   AF-A0A1B8R5K7-F1
#
_cell.length_a   1.000
_cell.length_b   1.000
_cell.length_c   1.000
_cell.angle_alpha   90.00
_cell.angle_beta   90.00
_cell.angle_gamma   90.00
#
_symmetry.space_group_name_H-M   'P 1'
#
loop_
_entity.id
_entity.type
_entity.pdbx_description
1 polymer ?
#
loop_
_entity_poly.entity_id
_entity_poly.type
_entity_poly.pdbx_seq_one_letter_code
_entity_poly.pdbx_strand_id
1 'polypeptide(L)'
;MDSIDDFKKFIGTRHWRYAKTMPQWPHEYSVRQFDDPPEDQALFEEAVSFIRTQGERRWFEPTSRSSVYLDIDGRQYWTMGAPVEETTIINRAWLDWRERLVRRESGL
;
A
#
# COMPACT_ATOMS: atom_id res chain seq x y z
N MET A 1 -6.79 14.42 -1.81
CA MET A 1 -7.13 13.60 -2.98
C MET A 1 -8.63 13.47 -3.09
N ASP A 2 -9.19 13.84 -4.24
CA ASP A 2 -10.63 13.95 -4.41
C ASP A 2 -11.22 12.81 -5.24
N SER A 3 -10.37 12.01 -5.90
CA SER A 3 -10.79 10.94 -6.79
C SER A 3 -9.82 9.76 -6.82
N ILE A 4 -10.32 8.60 -7.30
CA ILE A 4 -9.50 7.42 -7.60
C ILE A 4 -8.41 7.76 -8.64
N ASP A 5 -8.71 8.63 -9.60
CA ASP A 5 -7.73 9.03 -10.63
C ASP A 5 -6.57 9.84 -10.06
N ASP A 6 -6.82 10.71 -9.07
CA ASP A 6 -5.75 11.45 -8.40
C ASP A 6 -4.87 10.53 -7.56
N PHE A 7 -5.49 9.55 -6.89
CA PHE A 7 -4.73 8.50 -6.21
C PHE A 7 -3.87 7.70 -7.20
N LYS A 8 -4.44 7.31 -8.35
CA LYS A 8 -3.73 6.59 -9.42
C LYS A 8 -2.55 7.38 -9.96
N LYS A 9 -2.69 8.69 -10.19
CA LYS A 9 -1.57 9.56 -10.57
C LYS A 9 -0.47 9.52 -9.52
N PHE A 10 -0.82 9.69 -8.25
CA PHE A 10 0.14 9.66 -7.14
C PHE A 10 0.89 8.32 -7.05
N ILE A 11 0.19 7.18 -7.02
CA ILE A 11 0.88 5.87 -6.93
C ILE A 11 1.72 5.54 -8.16
N GLY A 12 1.41 6.15 -9.30
CA GLY A 12 2.15 6.04 -10.56
C GLY A 12 3.50 6.75 -10.54
N THR A 13 3.65 7.80 -9.73
CA THR A 13 4.94 8.51 -9.57
C THR A 13 5.83 7.88 -8.49
N ARG A 14 5.26 7.05 -7.60
CA ARG A 14 5.99 6.44 -6.50
C ARG A 14 7.00 5.39 -6.96
N HIS A 15 8.17 5.40 -6.33
CA HIS A 15 9.08 4.27 -6.37
C HIS A 15 8.63 3.18 -5.37
N TRP A 16 8.66 1.93 -5.82
CA TRP A 16 8.19 0.77 -5.07
C TRP A 16 9.31 -0.24 -4.85
N ARG A 17 9.47 -0.66 -3.59
CA ARG A 17 10.50 -1.60 -3.15
C ARG A 17 9.84 -2.92 -2.74
N TYR A 18 10.36 -4.04 -3.24
CA TYR A 18 9.87 -5.35 -2.81
C TYR A 18 10.31 -5.67 -1.36
N ALA A 19 9.37 -6.15 -0.54
CA ALA A 19 9.61 -6.51 0.85
C ALA A 19 10.27 -7.90 0.98
N LYS A 20 11.60 -7.95 1.01
CA LYS A 20 12.36 -9.22 1.07
C LYS A 20 12.28 -9.95 2.41
N THR A 21 11.97 -9.24 3.51
CA THR A 21 11.95 -9.79 4.87
C THR A 21 10.66 -10.53 5.21
N MET A 22 9.62 -10.41 4.37
CA MET A 22 8.33 -11.10 4.54
C MET A 22 7.95 -11.87 3.25
N PRO A 23 8.79 -12.82 2.79
CA PRO A 23 8.58 -13.51 1.53
C PRO A 23 7.28 -14.33 1.48
N GLN A 24 6.76 -14.77 2.64
CA GLN A 24 5.51 -15.48 2.76
C GLN A 24 4.27 -14.63 2.41
N TRP A 25 4.41 -13.30 2.42
CA TRP A 25 3.35 -12.35 2.06
C TRP A 25 3.91 -11.34 1.05
N PRO A 26 4.08 -11.72 -0.23
CA PRO A 26 4.69 -10.88 -1.25
C PRO A 26 4.00 -9.52 -1.37
N HIS A 27 4.73 -8.46 -1.02
CA HIS A 27 4.27 -7.10 -1.15
C HIS A 27 5.40 -6.15 -1.52
N GLU A 28 5.02 -4.96 -1.95
CA GLU A 28 5.90 -3.84 -2.20
C GLU A 28 5.53 -2.68 -1.29
N TYR A 29 6.47 -1.77 -1.07
CA TYR A 29 6.24 -0.57 -0.28
C TYR A 29 6.89 0.65 -0.92
N SER A 30 6.27 1.81 -0.75
CA SER A 30 6.83 3.12 -1.07
C SER A 30 7.09 3.89 0.20
N VAL A 31 8.22 4.59 0.27
CA VAL A 31 8.69 5.31 1.45
C VAL A 31 8.52 6.81 1.22
N ARG A 32 7.94 7.51 2.21
CA ARG A 32 7.97 8.97 2.37
C ARG A 32 9.35 9.35 2.91
N GLN A 33 10.06 10.23 2.21
CA GLN A 33 11.35 10.70 2.71
C GLN A 33 11.15 11.92 3.60
N PHE A 34 12.03 12.12 4.57
CA PHE A 34 11.94 13.28 5.47
C PHE A 34 12.29 14.60 4.77
N ASP A 35 13.11 14.52 3.73
CA ASP A 35 13.58 15.64 2.92
C ASP A 35 12.76 15.86 1.63
N ASP A 36 11.65 15.12 1.42
CA ASP A 36 10.73 15.42 0.31
C ASP A 36 10.16 16.85 0.49
N PRO A 37 9.94 17.61 -0.61
CA PRO A 37 9.33 18.93 -0.57
C PRO A 37 8.01 18.97 0.21
N PRO A 38 7.66 20.07 0.90
CA PRO A 38 6.43 20.15 1.71
C PRO A 38 5.14 19.77 0.95
N GLU A 39 5.07 20.08 -0.35
CA GLU A 39 3.96 19.70 -1.22
C GLU A 39 3.86 18.16 -1.42
N ASP A 40 5.00 17.48 -1.53
CA ASP A 40 5.06 16.02 -1.64
C ASP A 40 4.74 15.34 -0.30
N GLN A 41 5.14 15.97 0.81
CA GLN A 41 4.75 15.55 2.17
C GLN A 41 3.22 15.58 2.32
N ALA A 42 2.61 16.71 1.97
CA ALA A 42 1.15 16.88 2.04
C ALA A 42 0.43 15.90 1.11
N LEU A 43 0.91 15.72 -0.12
CA LEU A 43 0.32 14.78 -1.07
C LEU A 43 0.39 13.33 -0.57
N PHE A 44 1.47 12.96 0.13
CA PHE A 44 1.58 11.65 0.77
C PHE A 44 0.55 11.48 1.90
N GLU A 45 0.37 12.49 2.75
CA GLU A 45 -0.64 12.48 3.83
C GLU A 45 -2.06 12.41 3.29
N GLU A 46 -2.34 13.10 2.18
CA GLU A 46 -3.61 12.98 1.47
C GLU A 46 -3.82 11.56 0.93
N ALA A 47 -2.79 10.92 0.38
CA ALA A 47 -2.87 9.54 -0.09
C ALA A 47 -3.18 8.55 1.05
N VAL A 48 -2.52 8.74 2.20
CA VAL A 48 -2.76 7.94 3.41
C VAL A 48 -4.21 8.10 3.88
N SER A 49 -4.69 9.34 3.94
CA SER A 49 -6.06 9.66 4.34
C SER A 49 -7.08 9.09 3.34
N PHE A 50 -6.78 9.15 2.05
CA PHE A 50 -7.61 8.59 0.99
C PHE A 50 -7.77 7.07 1.12
N ILE A 51 -6.67 6.33 1.34
CA ILE A 51 -6.72 4.88 1.61
C ILE A 51 -7.63 4.58 2.80
N ARG A 52 -7.49 5.35 3.89
CA ARG A 52 -8.23 5.11 5.14
C ARG A 52 -9.72 5.44 5.06
N THR A 53 -10.10 6.36 4.19
CA THR A 53 -11.49 6.84 4.06
C THR A 53 -12.25 6.13 2.95
N GLN A 54 -11.58 5.76 1.85
CA GLN A 54 -12.19 5.09 0.71
C GLN A 54 -12.02 3.56 0.73
N GLY A 55 -11.11 3.07 1.56
CA GLY A 55 -10.85 1.64 1.71
C GLY A 55 -11.82 0.94 2.66
N GLU A 56 -11.72 -0.38 2.68
CA GLU A 56 -12.50 -1.26 3.54
C GLU A 56 -11.62 -1.87 4.63
N ARG A 57 -12.16 -1.98 5.85
CA ARG A 57 -11.47 -2.67 6.95
C ARG A 57 -11.51 -4.18 6.70
N ARG A 58 -10.33 -4.80 6.61
CA ARG A 58 -10.18 -6.26 6.44
C ARG A 58 -9.26 -6.84 7.49
N TRP A 59 -9.51 -8.09 7.88
CA TRP A 59 -8.62 -8.86 8.72
C TRP A 59 -7.54 -9.52 7.87
N PHE A 60 -6.29 -9.35 8.28
CA PHE A 60 -5.18 -10.11 7.75
C PHE A 60 -5.05 -11.40 8.55
N GLU A 61 -5.75 -12.44 8.08
CA GLU A 61 -5.86 -13.75 8.74
C GLU A 61 -4.53 -14.31 9.27
N PRO A 62 -3.39 -14.22 8.54
CA PRO A 62 -2.12 -14.77 9.05
C PRO A 62 -1.61 -14.14 10.35
N THR A 63 -2.10 -12.97 10.74
CA THR A 63 -1.66 -12.26 11.96
C THR A 63 -2.80 -11.82 12.87
N SER A 64 -4.05 -12.09 12.50
CA SER A 64 -5.25 -11.56 13.17
C SER A 64 -5.24 -10.05 13.36
N ARG A 65 -4.51 -9.29 12.53
CA ARG A 65 -4.51 -7.82 12.55
C ARG A 65 -5.50 -7.29 11.54
N SER A 66 -6.28 -6.27 11.88
CA SER A 66 -7.11 -5.57 10.89
C SER A 66 -6.40 -4.32 10.39
N SER A 67 -6.64 -3.98 9.12
CA SER A 67 -6.17 -2.74 8.49
C SER A 67 -7.20 -2.29 7.46
N VAL A 68 -7.14 -1.02 7.07
CA VAL A 68 -7.96 -0.51 5.96
C VAL A 68 -7.19 -0.72 4.67
N TYR A 69 -7.86 -1.29 3.67
CA TYR A 69 -7.30 -1.56 2.36
C TYR A 69 -8.13 -0.89 1.28
N LEU A 70 -7.46 -0.27 0.32
CA LEU A 70 -8.06 0.30 -0.88
C LEU A 70 -7.67 -0.57 -2.08
N ASP A 71 -8.64 -1.07 -2.83
CA ASP A 71 -8.41 -1.93 -3.99
C ASP A 71 -8.58 -1.15 -5.30
N ILE A 72 -7.51 -1.08 -6.09
CA ILE A 72 -7.48 -0.35 -7.37
C ILE A 72 -6.66 -1.17 -8.37
N ASP A 73 -7.21 -1.39 -9.58
CA ASP A 73 -6.53 -2.02 -10.71
C ASP A 73 -5.81 -3.35 -10.37
N GLY A 74 -6.48 -4.22 -9.62
CA GLY A 74 -5.95 -5.54 -9.24
C GLY A 74 -4.92 -5.51 -8.11
N ARG A 75 -4.70 -4.35 -7.48
CA ARG A 75 -3.82 -4.19 -6.32
C ARG A 75 -4.58 -3.68 -5.11
N GLN A 76 -4.16 -4.13 -3.94
CA GLN A 76 -4.57 -3.58 -2.65
C GLN A 76 -3.49 -2.66 -2.09
N TYR A 77 -3.90 -1.55 -1.48
CA TYR A 77 -3.04 -0.54 -0.87
C TYR A 77 -3.40 -0.38 0.61
N TRP A 78 -2.41 -0.31 1.49
CA TRP A 78 -2.65 -0.13 2.94
C TRP A 78 -1.50 0.61 3.65
N THR A 79 -1.77 1.04 4.89
CA THR A 79 -0.78 1.66 5.80
C THR A 79 -0.70 0.87 7.11
N MET A 80 0.33 1.12 7.92
CA MET A 80 0.61 0.35 9.13
C MET A 80 -0.13 0.85 10.39
N GLY A 81 -0.99 1.87 10.27
CA GLY A 81 -1.85 2.34 11.36
C GLY A 81 -1.31 3.47 12.25
N ALA A 82 -0.12 4.01 11.96
CA ALA A 82 0.38 5.23 12.60
C ALA A 82 -0.53 6.45 12.30
N PRO A 83 -0.48 7.54 13.07
CA PRO A 83 -1.09 8.82 12.66
C PRO A 83 -0.72 9.21 11.22
N VAL A 84 -1.54 10.03 10.55
CA VAL A 84 -1.35 10.34 9.12
C VAL A 84 0.00 11.01 8.89
N GLU A 85 0.30 11.99 9.71
CA GLU A 85 1.52 12.79 9.80
C GLU A 85 2.76 11.96 10.14
N GLU A 86 2.61 10.85 10.89
CA GLU A 86 3.69 9.93 11.26
C GLU A 86 3.86 8.77 10.26
N THR A 87 2.92 8.59 9.32
CA THR A 87 2.97 7.48 8.39
C THR A 87 4.08 7.71 7.36
N THR A 88 5.03 6.79 7.31
CA THR A 88 6.19 6.86 6.40
C THR A 88 6.13 5.88 5.24
N ILE A 89 5.19 4.93 5.26
CA ILE A 89 5.11 3.86 4.26
C ILE A 89 3.67 3.65 3.80
N ILE A 90 3.51 3.53 2.47
CA ILE A 90 2.34 2.92 1.84
C ILE A 90 2.76 1.59 1.25
N ASN A 91 2.02 0.53 1.57
CA ASN A 91 2.24 -0.80 1.04
C ASN A 91 1.28 -1.09 -0.12
N ARG A 92 1.68 -1.99 -1.02
CA ARG A 92 0.80 -2.58 -2.03
C ARG A 92 1.08 -4.07 -2.25
N ALA A 93 0.06 -4.80 -2.66
CA ALA A 93 0.17 -6.18 -3.11
C ALA A 93 -0.84 -6.43 -4.22
N TRP A 94 -0.59 -7.45 -5.03
CA TRP A 94 -1.61 -7.96 -5.94
C TRP A 94 -2.75 -8.60 -5.15
N LEU A 95 -4.00 -8.45 -5.60
CA LEU A 95 -5.15 -9.10 -4.93
C LEU A 95 -5.02 -10.63 -4.97
N ASP A 96 -4.49 -11.17 -6.05
CA ASP A 96 -4.20 -12.59 -6.29
C ASP A 96 -2.78 -12.99 -5.84
N TRP A 97 -2.22 -12.32 -4.82
CA TRP A 97 -0.83 -12.58 -4.39
C TRP A 97 -0.61 -14.03 -3.94
N ARG A 98 -1.63 -14.70 -3.38
CA ARG A 98 -1.55 -16.10 -2.95
C ARG A 98 -1.40 -17.02 -4.16
N GLU A 99 -2.23 -16.83 -5.18
CA GLU A 99 -2.19 -17.58 -6.43
C GLU A 99 -0.86 -17.36 -7.15
N ARG A 100 -0.36 -16.12 -7.17
CA ARG A 100 0.96 -15.79 -7.74
C ARG A 100 2.11 -16.44 -6.99
N LEU A 101 2.02 -16.53 -5.66
CA LEU A 101 3.03 -17.21 -4.85
C LEU A 101 3.07 -18.70 -5.19
N VAL A 102 1.91 -19.36 -5.23
CA VAL A 102 1.79 -20.78 -5.58
C VAL A 102 2.37 -21.06 -6.98
N ARG A 103 2.07 -20.22 -7.98
CA ARG A 103 2.64 -20.37 -9.33
C ARG A 103 4.16 -20.28 -9.35
N ARG A 104 4.72 -19.28 -8.65
CA ARG A 104 6.18 -19.13 -8.52
C ARG A 104 6.85 -20.34 -7.88
N GLU A 105 6.25 -20.87 -6.82
CA GLU A 105 6.76 -22.07 -6.14
C GLU A 105 6.62 -23.33 -7.00
N SER A 106 5.61 -23.37 -7.87
CA SER A 106 5.34 -24.50 -8.78
C SER A 106 6.21 -24.48 -10.06
N GLY A 107 7.02 -23.43 -10.29
CA GLY A 107 7.83 -23.29 -11.51
C GLY A 107 7.02 -23.09 -12.80
N LEU A 108 5.75 -22.66 -12.68
CA LEU A 108 4.82 -22.41 -13.79
C LEU A 108 4.74 -20.93 -14.18
#